data_AF-A0A1B1U4P3-F1
#
_entry.id   AF-A0A1B1U4P3-F1
#
_cell.length_a   1.000
_cell.length_b   1.000
_cell.length_c   1.000
_cell.angle_alpha   90.00
_cell.angle_beta   90.00
_cell.angle_gamma   90.00
#
_symmetry.space_group_name_H-M   'P 1'
#
loop_
_entity.id
_entity.type
_entity.pdbx_description
1 polymer ?
#
loop_
_entity_poly.entity_id
_entity_poly.type
_entity_poly.pdbx_seq_one_letter_code
_entity_poly.pdbx_strand_id
1 'polypeptide(L)' 'MTEIYAVALIDEREGRLEEALRGYHKCIAMGINAQESKVALVRLKKWRKFANCNSKRKKMFESAGTLEEIQEFERWLLK' A
#
# COMPACT_ATOMS: atom_id res chain seq x y z
N MET A 1 7.14 19.39 -14.50
CA MET A 1 7.12 18.04 -13.90
C MET A 1 8.34 17.29 -14.40
N THR A 2 9.20 16.80 -13.51
CA THR A 2 10.45 16.12 -13.86
C THR A 2 10.21 14.64 -14.15
N GLU A 3 10.86 14.14 -15.19
CA GLU A 3 10.68 12.79 -15.75
C GLU A 3 10.77 11.68 -14.69
N ILE A 4 11.73 11.77 -13.78
CA ILE A 4 11.97 10.78 -12.72
C ILE A 4 10.77 10.68 -11.75
N TYR A 5 10.13 11.80 -11.43
CA TYR A 5 8.96 11.81 -10.55
C TYR A 5 7.72 11.23 -11.26
N ALA A 6 7.57 11.51 -12.55
CA ALA A 6 6.48 10.95 -13.36
C ALA A 6 6.62 9.43 -13.51
N VAL A 7 7.84 8.93 -13.75
CA VAL A 7 8.14 7.49 -13.81
C VAL A 7 7.83 6.81 -12.48
N ALA A 8 8.25 7.40 -11.35
CA ALA A 8 7.94 6.86 -10.02
C ALA A 8 6.43 6.75 -9.75
N LEU A 9 5.64 7.72 -10.22
CA LEU A 9 4.17 7.68 -10.13
C LEU A 9 3.55 6.58 -11.00
N ILE A 10 4.08 6.36 -12.20
CA ILE A 10 3.63 5.29 -13.09
C ILE A 10 3.95 3.93 -12.46
N ASP A 11 5.17 3.74 -11.97
CA ASP A 11 5.58 2.52 -11.28
C ASP A 11 4.71 2.25 -10.03
N GLU A 12 4.35 3.27 -9.26
CA GLU A 12 3.44 3.13 -8.11
C GLU A 12 2.06 2.65 -8.57
N ARG A 13 1.52 3.22 -9.66
CA ARG A 13 0.21 2.83 -10.22
C ARG A 13 0.19 1.43 -10.79
N GLU A 14 1.29 0.99 -11.39
CA GLU A 14 1.42 -0.35 -11.97
C GLU A 14 1.82 -1.41 -10.93
N GLY A 15 1.93 -1.04 -9.65
CA GLY A 15 2.23 -1.96 -8.55
C GLY A 15 3.71 -2.35 -8.45
N ARG A 16 4.59 -1.73 -9.23
CA ARG A 16 6.05 -1.86 -9.14
C ARG A 16 6.59 -1.00 -8.00
N LEU A 17 6.26 -1.42 -6.78
CA LEU A 17 6.52 -0.62 -5.58
C LEU A 17 8.01 -0.42 -5.30
N GLU A 18 8.88 -1.36 -5.68
CA GLU A 18 10.32 -1.23 -5.45
C GLU A 18 10.97 -0.19 -6.37
N GLU A 19 10.59 -0.19 -7.64
CA GLU A 19 10.97 0.80 -8.64
C GLU A 19 10.48 2.18 -8.25
N ALA A 20 9.22 2.30 -7.84
CA ALA A 20 8.63 3.54 -7.36
C ALA A 20 9.40 4.11 -6.16
N LEU A 21 9.74 3.27 -5.17
CA LEU A 21 10.55 3.67 -4.02
C LEU A 21 11.93 4.20 -4.45
N ARG A 22 12.62 3.49 -5.36
CA ARG A 22 13.92 3.94 -5.90
C ARG A 22 13.80 5.29 -6.60
N GLY A 23 12.75 5.50 -7.40
CA GLY A 23 12.46 6.76 -8.07
C GLY A 23 12.25 7.91 -7.08
N TYR A 24 11.41 7.72 -6.06
CA TYR A 24 11.17 8.75 -5.03
C TYR A 24 12.42 9.08 -4.21
N HIS A 25 13.26 8.10 -3.89
CA HIS A 25 14.54 8.36 -3.24
C HIS A 25 15.48 9.20 -4.12
N LYS A 26 15.53 8.92 -5.42
CA LYS A 26 16.32 9.70 -6.39
C LYS A 26 15.80 11.14 -6.51
N CYS A 27 14.50 11.34 -6.55
CA CYS A 27 13.87 12.67 -6.54
C CYS A 27 14.30 13.49 -5.30
N ILE A 28 14.28 12.87 -4.11
CA ILE A 28 14.72 13.53 -2.87
C ILE A 28 16.21 13.88 -2.93
N ALA A 29 17.06 12.97 -3.39
CA ALA A 29 18.50 13.19 -3.48
C ALA A 29 18.86 14.34 -4.44
N MET A 30 18.10 14.49 -5.52
CA MET A 30 18.29 15.56 -6.50
C MET A 30 17.58 16.88 -6.13
N GLY A 31 16.85 16.93 -5.00
CA GLY A 31 16.07 18.12 -4.60
C GLY A 31 14.84 18.40 -5.45
N ILE A 32 14.47 17.47 -6.34
CA ILE A 32 13.41 17.61 -7.32
C ILE A 32 12.12 17.01 -6.74
N ASN A 33 11.05 17.79 -6.60
CA ASN A 33 9.78 17.34 -6.01
C ASN A 33 10.00 16.58 -4.68
N ALA A 34 10.95 17.07 -3.88
CA ALA A 34 11.44 16.35 -2.70
C ALA A 34 10.34 16.22 -1.64
N GLN A 35 9.45 17.19 -1.54
CA GLN A 35 8.36 17.17 -0.57
C GLN A 35 7.30 16.13 -0.95
N GLU A 36 6.86 16.12 -2.21
CA GLU A 36 5.91 15.16 -2.76
C GLU A 36 6.46 13.74 -2.67
N SER A 37 7.75 13.57 -2.98
CA SER A 37 8.43 12.28 -2.89
C SER A 37 8.51 11.76 -1.44
N LYS A 38 8.75 12.63 -0.45
CA LYS A 38 8.70 12.24 0.97
C LYS A 38 7.29 11.78 1.38
N VAL A 39 6.25 12.47 0.94
CA VAL A 39 4.85 12.08 1.20
C VAL A 39 4.55 10.72 0.57
N ALA A 40 4.98 10.50 -0.68
CA ALA A 40 4.81 9.22 -1.37
C ALA A 40 5.52 8.07 -0.64
N LEU A 41 6.75 8.26 -0.14
CA LEU A 41 7.47 7.26 0.65
C LEU A 41 6.73 6.88 1.95
N VAL A 42 6.14 7.85 2.64
CA VAL A 42 5.34 7.57 3.86
C VAL A 42 4.09 6.78 3.52
N ARG A 43 3.40 7.13 2.43
CA ARG A 43 2.23 6.38 1.93
C ARG A 43 2.63 4.94 1.61
N LEU A 44 3.69 4.73 0.83
CA LEU A 44 4.19 3.40 0.45
C LEU A 44 4.64 2.55 1.65
N LYS A 45 5.25 3.15 2.68
CA LYS A 45 5.57 2.44 3.93
C LYS A 45 4.34 1.95 4.69
N LYS A 46 3.21 2.66 4.64
CA LYS A 46 1.96 2.22 5.29
C LYS A 46 1.41 0.95 4.64
N TRP A 47 1.55 0.78 3.32
CA TRP A 47 1.13 -0.44 2.62
C TRP A 47 1.88 -1.68 3.11
N ARG A 48 3.17 -1.56 3.46
CA ARG A 48 3.94 -2.67 4.04
C ARG A 48 3.40 -3.16 5.40
N LYS A 49 2.76 -2.32 6.21
CA LYS A 49 2.19 -2.76 7.51
C LYS A 49 1.10 -3.82 7.35
N PHE A 50 0.44 -3.86 6.20
CA PHE A 50 -0.62 -4.83 5.90
C PHE A 50 -0.18 -5.93 4.94
N ALA A 51 1.13 -6.05 4.64
CA ALA A 51 1.65 -7.07 3.73
C ALA A 51 1.39 -8.51 4.24
N ASN A 52 1.30 -8.69 5.56
CA ASN A 52 0.97 -9.97 6.20
C ASN A 52 -0.51 -10.10 6.58
N CYS A 53 -1.39 -9.26 6.01
CA CYS A 53 -2.82 -9.40 6.27
C CYS A 53 -3.29 -10.78 5.78
N ASN A 54 -3.99 -11.52 6.65
CA ASN A 54 -4.42 -12.88 6.37
C ASN A 54 -5.43 -12.87 5.21
N SER A 55 -4.94 -13.13 4.00
CA SER A 55 -5.70 -13.01 2.76
C SER A 55 -6.89 -13.96 2.72
N LYS A 56 -6.80 -15.09 3.45
CA LYS A 56 -7.91 -16.06 3.61
C LYS A 56 -9.03 -15.46 4.45
N ARG A 57 -8.71 -14.79 5.56
CA ARG A 57 -9.70 -14.13 6.42
C ARG A 57 -10.29 -12.87 5.77
N LYS A 58 -9.48 -12.14 4.99
CA LYS A 58 -9.99 -11.01 4.17
C LYS A 58 -11.08 -11.49 3.20
N LYS A 59 -10.84 -12.58 2.47
CA LYS A 59 -11.84 -13.16 1.55
C LYS A 59 -13.09 -13.63 2.30
N MET A 60 -12.92 -14.25 3.47
CA MET A 60 -14.04 -14.64 4.33
C MET A 60 -14.90 -13.44 4.73
N PHE A 61 -14.28 -12.30 5.03
CA PHE A 61 -15.00 -11.06 5.35
C PHE A 61 -15.72 -10.47 4.13
N GLU A 62 -15.08 -10.48 2.95
CA GLU A 62 -15.69 -9.99 1.70
C GLU A 62 -16.85 -10.88 1.23
N SER A 63 -16.81 -12.18 1.53
CA SER A 63 -17.86 -13.14 1.16
C SER A 63 -18.95 -13.32 2.21
N ALA A 64 -18.77 -12.79 3.43
CA ALA A 64 -19.72 -12.96 4.52
C ALA A 64 -21.03 -12.24 4.19
N GLY A 65 -22.07 -13.00 3.91
CA GLY A 65 -23.42 -12.49 3.63
C GLY A 65 -24.45 -12.99 4.63
N THR A 66 -24.14 -14.05 5.37
CA THR A 66 -25.04 -14.69 6.32
C THR A 66 -24.69 -14.34 7.76
N LEU A 67 -25.70 -14.38 8.64
CA LEU A 67 -25.55 -14.03 10.06
C LEU A 67 -24.54 -14.94 10.78
N GLU A 68 -24.46 -16.21 10.38
CA GLU A 68 -23.54 -17.20 10.95
C GLU A 68 -22.07 -16.89 10.63
N GLU A 69 -21.78 -16.50 9.38
CA GLU A 69 -20.43 -16.09 8.94
C GLU A 69 -19.96 -14.83 9.67
N ILE A 70 -20.88 -13.89 9.92
CA ILE A 70 -20.60 -12.67 10.69
C ILE A 70 -20.29 -13.01 12.15
N GLN A 71 -21.09 -13.89 12.78
CA GLN A 71 -20.84 -14.32 14.17
C GLN A 71 -19.52 -15.09 14.33
N GLU A 72 -19.15 -15.91 13.35
CA GLU A 72 -17.86 -16.61 13.37
C GLU A 72 -16.68 -15.64 13.23
N PHE A 73 -16.84 -14.58 12.43
CA PHE A 73 -15.89 -13.48 12.35
C PHE A 73 -15.78 -12.69 13.66
N GLU A 74 -16.90 -12.37 14.31
CA GLU A 74 -16.93 -11.71 15.63
C GLU A 74 -16.20 -12.54 16.69
N ARG A 75 -16.43 -13.86 16.73
CA ARG A 75 -15.72 -14.78 17.63
C ARG A 75 -14.21 -14.81 17.38
N TRP A 76 -13.79 -14.64 16.13
CA TRP A 76 -12.38 -14.56 15.77
C TRP A 76 -11.73 -13.24 16.22
N LEU A 77 -12.45 -12.12 16.13
CA LEU A 77 -11.96 -10.81 16.58
C LEU A 77 -11.84 -10.66 18.10
N LEU A 78 -12.62 -11.42 18.87
CA LEU A 78 -12.66 -11.36 20.34
C LEU A 78 -11.60 -12.24 21.03
N LYS A 79 -10.71 -12.90 20.28
CA LYS A 79 -9.53 -13.61 20.80
C LYS A 79 -8.30 -12.72 20.83
#